data_AF-A0A815VJZ4-F1
#
_entry.id   AF-A0A815VJZ4-F1
#
_cell.length_a   1.000
_cell.length_b   1.000
_cell.length_c   1.000
_cell.angle_alpha   90.00
_cell.angle_beta   90.00
_cell.angle_gamma   90.00
#
_symmetry.space_group_name_H-M   'P 1'
#
loop_
_entity.id
_entity.type
_entity.pdbx_description
1 polymer ?
#
loop_
_entity_poly.entity_id
_entity_poly.type
_entity_poly.pdbx_seq_one_letter_code
_entity_poly.pdbx_strand_id
1 'polypeptide(L)'
;AIDERTIPALEEAIQQVKDHDYIQPLKYECERALELLNRLMKIEHMKIRVLRLNPSTIAELHSYTKPPDEVLTVMRATFLLLGHSEREIQDWPQIQSLLGRFGRESIRRRCYELNPLAIPVDKAHEAKDILRNYDLLRVTEISVGLSAFFNW
;
A
#
# COMPACT_ATOMS: atom_id res chain seq x y z
N ALA A 1 -5.80 13.66 3.04
CA ALA A 1 -5.32 12.36 3.55
C ALA A 1 -6.47 11.75 4.36
N ILE A 2 -6.66 10.44 4.33
CA ILE A 2 -7.44 9.77 5.37
C ILE A 2 -6.68 10.05 6.67
N ASP A 3 -7.23 10.91 7.50
CA ASP A 3 -6.62 11.36 8.76
C ASP A 3 -6.54 10.15 9.71
N GLU A 4 -5.48 10.04 10.52
CA GLU A 4 -5.32 9.02 11.58
C GLU A 4 -6.55 8.96 12.50
N ARG A 5 -7.32 10.06 12.57
CA ARG A 5 -8.55 10.19 13.35
C ARG A 5 -9.81 9.62 12.67
N THR A 6 -9.75 9.26 11.40
CA THR A 6 -10.95 8.87 10.63
C THR A 6 -11.51 7.52 11.06
N ILE A 7 -10.63 6.53 11.33
CA ILE A 7 -11.04 5.19 11.75
C ILE A 7 -11.70 5.23 13.14
N PRO A 8 -11.05 5.79 14.19
CA PRO A 8 -11.67 5.85 15.52
C PRO A 8 -12.99 6.64 15.54
N ALA A 9 -13.06 7.76 14.81
CA ALA A 9 -14.28 8.56 14.75
C ALA A 9 -15.44 7.81 14.07
N LEU A 10 -15.15 7.02 13.03
CA LEU A 10 -16.17 6.21 12.35
C LEU A 10 -16.62 5.02 13.22
N GLU A 11 -15.69 4.38 13.93
CA GLU A 11 -16.00 3.33 14.91
C GLU A 11 -16.91 3.86 16.02
N GLU A 12 -16.57 5.00 16.61
CA GLU A 12 -17.36 5.64 17.66
C GLU A 12 -18.77 6.01 17.16
N ALA A 13 -18.88 6.61 15.97
CA ALA A 13 -20.17 6.96 15.38
C ALA A 13 -21.06 5.73 15.16
N ILE A 14 -20.50 4.62 14.66
CA ILE A 14 -21.24 3.36 14.50
C ILE A 14 -21.68 2.81 15.87
N GLN A 15 -20.83 2.90 16.89
CA GLN A 15 -21.15 2.41 18.22
C GLN A 15 -22.27 3.22 18.88
N GLN A 16 -22.26 4.54 18.76
CA GLN A 16 -23.34 5.41 19.27
C GLN A 16 -24.70 5.08 18.65
N VAL A 17 -24.76 4.78 17.35
CA VAL A 17 -26.00 4.36 16.68
C VAL A 17 -26.51 3.02 17.23
N LYS A 18 -25.60 2.11 17.56
CA LYS A 18 -25.94 0.81 18.16
C LYS A 18 -26.45 0.95 19.59
N ASP A 19 -25.80 1.78 20.39
CA ASP A 19 -26.10 1.94 21.82
C ASP A 19 -27.43 2.66 22.08
N HIS A 20 -27.89 3.49 21.13
CA HIS A 20 -29.14 4.23 21.22
C HIS A 20 -30.32 3.63 20.44
N ASP A 21 -30.20 2.37 20.00
CA ASP A 21 -31.25 1.62 19.27
C ASP A 21 -31.74 2.30 17.97
N TYR A 22 -30.91 3.18 17.39
CA TYR A 22 -31.16 3.82 16.10
C TYR A 22 -30.78 2.91 14.92
N ILE A 23 -30.42 1.64 15.17
CA ILE A 23 -30.02 0.69 14.13
C ILE A 23 -31.15 0.46 13.12
N GLN A 24 -32.41 0.37 13.56
CA GLN A 24 -33.54 0.16 12.65
C GLN A 24 -33.74 1.31 11.66
N PRO A 25 -33.83 2.58 12.10
CA PRO A 25 -33.98 3.70 11.17
C PRO A 25 -32.72 4.01 10.36
N LEU A 26 -31.52 3.66 10.85
CA LEU A 26 -30.23 3.98 10.19
C LEU A 26 -29.50 2.75 9.64
N LYS A 27 -30.22 1.65 9.39
CA LYS A 27 -29.63 0.36 9.04
C LYS A 27 -28.70 0.47 7.82
N TYR A 28 -29.16 1.15 6.77
CA TYR A 28 -28.42 1.29 5.52
C TYR A 28 -27.13 2.12 5.69
N GLU A 29 -27.23 3.20 6.45
CA GLU A 29 -26.10 4.07 6.78
C GLU A 29 -25.07 3.32 7.62
N CYS A 30 -25.51 2.53 8.59
CA CYS A 30 -24.64 1.66 9.39
C CYS A 30 -23.93 0.61 8.53
N GLU A 31 -24.63 -0.05 7.61
CA GLU A 31 -24.04 -1.03 6.70
C GLU A 31 -22.94 -0.40 5.84
N ARG A 32 -23.22 0.77 5.23
CA ARG A 32 -22.23 1.51 4.44
C ARG A 32 -21.04 1.99 5.27
N ALA A 33 -21.29 2.45 6.49
CA ALA A 33 -20.25 2.89 7.41
C ALA A 33 -19.32 1.72 7.79
N LEU A 34 -19.87 0.53 8.07
CA LEU A 34 -19.10 -0.69 8.34
C LEU A 34 -18.27 -1.13 7.13
N GLU A 35 -18.83 -1.09 5.92
CA GLU A 35 -18.08 -1.38 4.71
C GLU A 35 -16.90 -0.40 4.51
N LEU A 36 -17.14 0.88 4.73
CA LEU A 36 -16.10 1.90 4.64
C LEU A 36 -15.01 1.68 5.71
N LEU A 37 -15.41 1.42 6.95
CA LEU A 37 -14.49 1.12 8.05
C LEU A 37 -13.58 -0.06 7.71
N ASN A 38 -14.14 -1.16 7.22
CA ASN A 38 -13.37 -2.33 6.82
C ASN A 38 -12.37 -2.00 5.71
N ARG A 39 -12.75 -1.17 4.73
CA ARG A 39 -11.83 -0.73 3.66
C ARG A 39 -10.70 0.14 4.22
N LEU A 40 -11.01 1.08 5.12
CA LEU A 40 -10.02 1.95 5.75
C LEU A 40 -9.03 1.14 6.61
N MET A 41 -9.52 0.23 7.45
CA MET A 41 -8.69 -0.67 8.24
C MET A 41 -7.78 -1.53 7.36
N LYS A 42 -8.30 -2.05 6.23
CA LYS A 42 -7.49 -2.82 5.29
C LYS A 42 -6.34 -1.99 4.72
N ILE A 43 -6.60 -0.75 4.29
CA ILE A 43 -5.57 0.18 3.81
C ILE A 43 -4.53 0.44 4.90
N GLU A 44 -4.97 0.72 6.13
CA GLU A 44 -4.09 1.00 7.25
C GLU A 44 -3.20 -0.20 7.61
N HIS A 45 -3.76 -1.40 7.64
CA HIS A 45 -2.99 -2.62 7.87
C HIS A 45 -1.93 -2.87 6.79
N MET A 46 -2.25 -2.62 5.51
CA MET A 46 -1.28 -2.76 4.42
C MET A 46 -0.13 -1.76 4.55
N LYS A 47 -0.43 -0.50 4.89
CA LYS A 47 0.56 0.54 5.16
C LYS A 47 1.46 0.21 6.35
N ILE A 48 0.87 -0.19 7.47
CA ILE A 48 1.61 -0.57 8.68
C ILE A 48 2.51 -1.78 8.40
N ARG A 49 2.03 -2.76 7.62
CA ARG A 49 2.82 -3.94 7.25
C ARG A 49 4.09 -3.56 6.50
N VAL A 50 4.01 -2.65 5.53
CA VAL A 50 5.19 -2.13 4.81
C VAL A 50 6.09 -1.32 5.74
N LEU A 51 5.53 -0.46 6.59
CA LEU A 51 6.29 0.35 7.54
C LEU A 51 7.13 -0.52 8.50
N ARG A 52 6.53 -1.61 8.99
CA ARG A 52 7.12 -2.55 9.96
C ARG A 52 8.01 -3.62 9.32
N LEU A 53 8.23 -3.58 8.01
CA LEU A 53 9.20 -4.47 7.36
C LEU A 53 10.57 -4.36 8.04
N ASN A 54 11.20 -5.52 8.24
CA ASN A 54 12.55 -5.61 8.80
C ASN A 54 13.52 -4.84 7.88
N PRO A 55 14.42 -4.00 8.42
CA PRO A 55 15.48 -3.37 7.63
C PRO A 55 16.27 -4.34 6.74
N SER A 56 16.48 -5.60 7.18
CA SER A 56 17.16 -6.62 6.38
C SER A 56 16.43 -6.95 5.08
N THR A 57 15.10 -6.82 5.05
CA THR A 57 14.27 -7.09 3.88
C THR A 57 14.47 -6.05 2.77
N ILE A 58 14.63 -4.79 3.13
CA ILE A 58 14.97 -3.75 2.14
C ILE A 58 16.40 -3.94 1.65
N ALA A 59 17.32 -4.32 2.54
CA ALA A 59 18.69 -4.63 2.17
C ALA A 59 18.78 -5.82 1.20
N GLU A 60 17.97 -6.87 1.41
CA GLU A 60 17.82 -8.01 0.49
C GLU A 60 17.39 -7.54 -0.90
N LEU A 61 16.26 -6.83 -1.00
CA LEU A 61 15.78 -6.28 -2.28
C LEU A 61 16.82 -5.37 -2.95
N HIS A 62 17.53 -4.55 -2.17
CA HIS A 62 18.58 -3.65 -2.69
C HIS A 62 19.83 -4.41 -3.14
N SER A 63 20.10 -5.61 -2.61
CA SER A 63 21.35 -6.35 -2.87
C SER A 63 21.37 -7.09 -4.21
N TYR A 64 20.24 -7.22 -4.89
CA TYR A 64 20.21 -7.87 -6.20
C TYR A 64 21.02 -7.10 -7.24
N THR A 65 22.06 -7.72 -7.77
CA THR A 65 22.78 -7.19 -8.95
C THR A 65 21.94 -7.36 -10.22
N LYS A 66 21.23 -8.49 -10.32
CA LYS A 66 20.27 -8.80 -11.37
C LYS A 66 18.98 -9.31 -10.69
N PRO A 67 17.94 -8.47 -10.58
CA PRO A 67 16.73 -8.86 -9.87
C PRO A 67 15.94 -9.90 -10.67
N PRO A 68 15.19 -10.79 -10.00
CA PRO A 68 14.09 -11.51 -10.64
C PRO A 68 13.09 -10.54 -11.28
N ASP A 69 12.42 -10.98 -12.35
CA ASP A 69 11.45 -10.15 -13.07
C ASP A 69 10.30 -9.69 -12.17
N GLU A 70 9.88 -10.54 -11.23
CA GLU A 70 8.90 -10.21 -10.19
C GLU A 70 9.38 -9.05 -9.32
N VAL A 71 10.65 -9.07 -8.89
CA VAL A 71 11.21 -8.01 -8.05
C VAL A 71 11.20 -6.68 -8.80
N LEU A 72 11.68 -6.69 -10.05
CA LEU A 72 11.67 -5.49 -10.89
C LEU A 72 10.24 -4.97 -11.08
N THR A 73 9.30 -5.85 -11.44
CA THR A 73 7.91 -5.49 -11.75
C THR A 73 7.20 -4.86 -10.55
N VAL A 74 7.26 -5.52 -9.38
CA VAL A 74 6.59 -5.01 -8.17
C VAL A 74 7.21 -3.69 -7.72
N MET A 75 8.52 -3.54 -7.80
CA MET A 75 9.18 -2.29 -7.45
C MET A 75 8.85 -1.15 -8.42
N ARG A 76 8.71 -1.43 -9.73
CA ARG A 76 8.23 -0.45 -10.72
C ARG A 76 6.83 0.04 -10.39
N ALA A 77 5.89 -0.88 -10.17
CA ALA A 77 4.53 -0.53 -9.80
C ALA A 77 4.50 0.27 -8.48
N THR A 78 5.30 -0.12 -7.49
CA THR A 78 5.41 0.58 -6.20
C THR A 78 5.88 2.02 -6.40
N PHE A 79 6.98 2.25 -7.12
CA PHE A 79 7.50 3.59 -7.33
C PHE A 79 6.64 4.45 -8.27
N LEU A 80 5.93 3.84 -9.22
CA LEU A 80 4.93 4.52 -10.03
C LEU A 80 3.81 5.11 -9.16
N LEU A 81 3.26 4.31 -8.22
CA LEU A 81 2.24 4.78 -7.26
C LEU A 81 2.77 5.84 -6.29
N LEU A 82 4.07 5.78 -5.98
CA LEU A 82 4.74 6.81 -5.18
C LEU A 82 5.04 8.11 -5.96
N GLY A 83 4.67 8.18 -7.24
CA GLY A 83 4.75 9.39 -8.07
C GLY A 83 6.03 9.55 -8.87
N HIS A 84 6.83 8.49 -9.04
CA HIS A 84 7.99 8.53 -9.94
C HIS A 84 7.56 8.36 -11.40
N SER A 85 8.30 9.00 -12.31
CA SER A 85 8.05 8.88 -13.75
C SER A 85 8.54 7.54 -14.31
N GLU A 86 7.97 7.11 -15.44
CA GLU A 86 8.37 5.89 -16.15
C GLU A 86 9.87 5.83 -16.44
N ARG A 87 10.49 6.99 -16.72
CA ARG A 87 11.92 7.13 -16.97
C ARG A 87 12.78 6.88 -15.73
N GLU A 88 12.27 7.19 -14.53
CA GLU A 88 12.97 6.96 -13.25
C GLU A 88 12.85 5.51 -12.77
N ILE A 89 11.85 4.79 -13.27
CA ILE A 89 11.57 3.39 -12.92
C ILE A 89 11.81 2.45 -14.10
N GLN A 90 12.56 2.87 -15.11
CA GLN A 90 12.79 2.06 -16.30
C GLN A 90 13.75 0.92 -16.00
N ASP A 91 14.89 1.25 -15.40
CA ASP A 91 15.99 0.31 -15.21
C ASP A 91 16.25 0.02 -13.73
N TRP A 92 16.70 -1.21 -13.45
CA TRP A 92 16.96 -1.64 -12.08
C TRP A 92 17.94 -0.76 -11.31
N PRO A 93 19.06 -0.26 -11.87
CA PRO A 93 19.96 0.62 -11.12
C PRO A 93 19.29 1.89 -10.58
N GLN A 94 18.32 2.44 -11.31
CA GLN A 94 17.56 3.60 -10.85
C GLN A 94 16.65 3.23 -9.67
N ILE A 95 15.91 2.12 -9.80
CA ILE A 95 15.04 1.59 -8.75
C ILE A 95 15.85 1.22 -7.50
N GLN A 96 17.01 0.60 -7.67
CA GLN A 96 17.94 0.25 -6.61
C GLN A 96 18.41 1.51 -5.87
N SER A 97 18.74 2.59 -6.59
CA SER A 97 19.05 3.89 -5.98
C SER A 97 17.88 4.45 -5.17
N LEU A 98 16.64 4.30 -5.65
CA LEU A 98 15.43 4.72 -4.91
C LEU A 98 15.22 3.87 -3.64
N LEU A 99 15.46 2.56 -3.71
CA LEU A 99 15.39 1.64 -2.57
C LEU A 99 16.41 1.98 -1.48
N GLY A 100 17.59 2.48 -1.87
CA GLY A 100 18.67 2.87 -0.96
C GLY A 100 18.44 4.19 -0.23
N ARG A 101 17.30 4.88 -0.44
CA ARG A 101 16.98 6.11 0.29
C ARG A 101 16.55 5.84 1.73
N PHE A 102 16.90 6.75 2.64
CA PHE A 102 16.64 6.64 4.08
C PHE A 102 15.78 7.79 4.63
N GLY A 103 15.33 7.65 5.87
CA GLY A 103 14.55 8.68 6.56
C GLY A 103 13.19 8.92 5.89
N ARG A 104 12.86 10.20 5.66
CA ARG A 104 11.60 10.60 5.00
C ARG A 104 11.48 10.09 3.57
N GLU A 105 12.62 9.93 2.90
CA GLU A 105 12.68 9.43 1.52
C GLU A 105 12.67 7.89 1.43
N SER A 106 12.72 7.19 2.56
CA SER A 106 12.69 5.72 2.55
C SER A 106 11.37 5.21 1.97
N ILE A 107 11.45 4.16 1.16
CA ILE A 107 10.27 3.55 0.53
C ILE A 107 9.19 3.19 1.57
N ARG A 108 9.60 2.65 2.72
CA ARG A 108 8.69 2.29 3.83
C ARG A 108 7.91 3.49 4.35
N ARG A 109 8.59 4.63 4.56
CA ARG A 109 7.95 5.85 5.05
C ARG A 109 7.02 6.44 3.99
N ARG A 110 7.46 6.48 2.74
CA ARG A 110 6.65 6.98 1.62
C ARG A 110 5.38 6.15 1.39
N CYS A 111 5.48 4.82 1.47
CA CYS A 111 4.30 3.94 1.37
C CYS A 111 3.28 4.17 2.50
N TYR A 112 3.76 4.40 3.72
CA TYR A 112 2.90 4.71 4.87
C TYR A 112 2.20 6.07 4.72
N GLU A 113 2.96 7.10 4.35
CA GLU A 113 2.47 8.48 4.24
C GLU A 113 1.66 8.75 2.97
N LEU A 114 1.72 7.87 1.96
CA LEU A 114 0.99 8.05 0.69
C LEU A 114 -0.51 8.21 0.94
N ASN A 115 -1.11 9.24 0.35
CA ASN A 115 -2.56 9.40 0.31
C ASN A 115 -3.10 8.70 -0.96
N PRO A 116 -3.82 7.57 -0.86
CA PRO A 116 -4.30 6.85 -2.05
C PRO A 116 -5.24 7.68 -2.93
N LEU A 117 -5.97 8.62 -2.31
CA LEU A 117 -6.89 9.52 -3.02
C LEU A 117 -6.17 10.60 -3.84
N ALA A 118 -4.86 10.78 -3.65
CA ALA A 118 -4.05 11.72 -4.42
C ALA A 118 -3.37 11.05 -5.63
N ILE A 119 -3.51 9.73 -5.80
CA ILE A 119 -2.91 9.01 -6.92
C ILE A 119 -3.76 9.24 -8.18
N PRO A 120 -3.16 9.71 -9.29
CA PRO A 120 -3.86 9.80 -10.56
C PRO A 120 -4.42 8.45 -11.02
N VAL A 121 -5.64 8.45 -11.54
CA VAL A 121 -6.36 7.22 -11.93
C VAL A 121 -5.63 6.44 -13.02
N ASP A 122 -5.04 7.14 -13.98
CA ASP A 122 -4.20 6.57 -15.04
C ASP A 122 -2.99 5.83 -14.45
N LYS A 123 -2.29 6.42 -13.48
CA LYS A 123 -1.15 5.79 -12.81
C LYS A 123 -1.55 4.59 -11.97
N ALA A 124 -2.73 4.64 -11.34
CA ALA A 124 -3.28 3.49 -10.62
C ALA A 124 -3.64 2.33 -11.56
N HIS A 125 -4.21 2.62 -12.74
CA HIS A 125 -4.50 1.61 -13.76
C HIS A 125 -3.21 1.01 -14.33
N GLU A 126 -2.22 1.85 -14.65
CA GLU A 126 -0.93 1.41 -15.16
C GLU A 126 -0.21 0.48 -14.17
N ALA A 127 -0.18 0.85 -12.87
CA ALA A 127 0.38 -0.03 -11.84
C ALA A 127 -0.36 -1.38 -11.77
N LYS A 128 -1.69 -1.37 -11.87
CA LYS A 128 -2.49 -2.60 -11.90
C LYS A 128 -2.18 -3.45 -13.13
N ASP A 129 -2.01 -2.83 -14.30
CA ASP A 129 -1.70 -3.53 -15.55
C ASP A 129 -0.29 -4.14 -15.53
N ILE A 130 0.69 -3.45 -14.94
CA ILE A 130 2.04 -3.97 -14.69
C ILE A 130 1.97 -5.26 -13.85
N LEU A 131 1.09 -5.29 -12.84
CA LEU A 131 0.97 -6.39 -11.89
C LEU A 131 0.03 -7.53 -12.35
N ARG A 132 -0.71 -7.35 -13.45
CA ARG A 132 -1.85 -8.22 -13.83
C ARG A 132 -1.52 -9.72 -13.98
N ASN A 133 -0.28 -10.05 -14.29
CA ASN A 133 0.18 -11.42 -14.56
C ASN A 133 0.85 -12.08 -13.34
N TYR A 134 0.82 -11.42 -12.19
CA TYR A 134 1.44 -11.90 -10.96
C TYR A 134 0.37 -12.15 -9.92
N ASP A 135 0.55 -13.22 -9.15
CA ASP A 135 -0.25 -13.53 -7.98
C ASP A 135 0.61 -13.46 -6.70
N LEU A 136 -0.07 -13.28 -5.58
CA LEU A 136 0.59 -13.11 -4.28
C LEU A 136 1.40 -14.35 -3.85
N LEU A 137 0.97 -15.55 -4.23
CA LEU A 137 1.64 -16.79 -3.83
C LEU A 137 3.02 -16.85 -4.48
N ARG A 138 3.08 -16.66 -5.79
CA ARG A 138 4.34 -16.64 -6.57
C ARG A 138 5.30 -15.56 -6.09
N VAL A 139 4.80 -14.36 -5.79
CA VAL A 139 5.63 -13.27 -5.27
C VAL A 139 6.22 -13.63 -3.90
N THR A 140 5.47 -14.35 -3.07
CA THR A 140 5.89 -14.76 -1.72
C THR A 140 6.95 -15.85 -1.71
N GLU A 141 6.95 -16.74 -2.70
CA GLU A 141 8.01 -17.73 -2.87
C GLU A 141 9.38 -17.08 -3.14
N ILE A 142 9.40 -15.88 -3.70
CA ILE A 142 10.64 -15.15 -4.03
C ILE A 142 11.14 -14.36 -2.82
N SER A 143 10.29 -13.53 -2.22
CA SER A 143 10.66 -12.72 -1.07
C SER A 143 9.44 -12.25 -0.29
N VAL A 144 9.46 -12.50 1.03
CA VAL A 144 8.42 -12.00 1.96
C VAL A 144 8.34 -10.47 1.92
N GLY A 145 9.47 -9.80 1.68
CA GLY A 145 9.52 -8.36 1.50
C GLY A 145 8.76 -7.89 0.29
N LEU A 146 8.98 -8.57 -0.83
CA LEU A 146 8.30 -8.28 -2.08
C LEU A 146 6.78 -8.43 -1.94
N SER A 147 6.32 -9.46 -1.22
CA SER A 147 4.89 -9.68 -0.94
C SER A 147 4.25 -8.60 -0.08
N ALA A 148 5.03 -7.88 0.72
CA ALA A 148 4.52 -6.73 1.45
C ALA A 148 4.22 -5.56 0.51
N PHE A 149 5.11 -5.30 -0.45
CA PHE A 149 4.92 -4.28 -1.47
C PHE A 149 3.87 -4.66 -2.52
N PHE A 150 3.77 -5.93 -2.91
CA PHE A 150 2.74 -6.38 -3.86
C PHE A 150 1.32 -6.30 -3.29
N ASN A 151 1.17 -6.51 -1.98
CA ASN A 151 -0.14 -6.40 -1.32
C ASN A 151 -0.51 -4.94 -1.00
N TRP A 152 0.48 -4.06 -0.85
CA TRP A 152 0.27 -2.64 -0.59
C TRP A 152 -0.22 -1.92 -1.85
#